data_AF-A0A6J4MAD4-F1
#
_entry.id   AF-A0A6J4MAD4-F1
#
_cell.length_a   1.000
_cell.length_b   1.000
_cell.length_c   1.000
_cell.angle_alpha   90.00
_cell.angle_beta   90.00
_cell.angle_gamma   90.00
#
_symmetry.space_group_name_H-M   'P 1'
#
loop_
_entity.id
_entity.type
_entity.pdbx_description
1 polymer ?
#
loop_
_entity_poly.entity_id
_entity_poly.type
_entity_poly.pdbx_seq_one_letter_code
_entity_poly.pdbx_strand_id
1 'polypeptide(L)'
;MEFASYLAGESWSDHPECTHPLLSELARGVNDHTSDAARPQLVELIPSVIGIRTDDIRLDVRLALRSAWEALPVASAPRQTVMAVSILSAEKVLADIEGRSAEDLSPASREALAEVPHATSAARRLAGTAGISVRGFRRHAAPNTVRGAVRAIAEACAPDTDARLRRLLSTAIQDCEPWRSQPTTSTLMPPVASMPRRHVG
;
A
#
# COMPACT_ATOMS: atom_id res chain seq x y z
N MET A 1 -6.63 1.49 11.57
CA MET A 1 -5.28 0.94 11.85
C MET A 1 -5.07 0.62 13.32
N GLU A 2 -5.87 1.20 14.19
CA GLU A 2 -5.85 1.06 15.63
C GLU A 2 -6.01 -0.40 16.08
N PHE A 3 -6.87 -1.18 15.42
CA PHE A 3 -7.00 -2.60 15.75
C PHE A 3 -5.73 -3.40 15.40
N ALA A 4 -5.00 -3.03 14.35
CA ALA A 4 -3.69 -3.63 14.05
C ALA A 4 -2.68 -3.29 15.15
N SER A 5 -2.63 -2.02 15.60
CA SER A 5 -1.76 -1.58 16.71
C SER A 5 -2.03 -2.37 17.99
N TYR A 6 -3.31 -2.55 18.32
CA TYR A 6 -3.75 -3.31 19.49
C TYR A 6 -3.34 -4.78 19.40
N LEU A 7 -3.58 -5.42 18.26
CA LEU A 7 -3.19 -6.82 18.02
C LEU A 7 -1.67 -7.03 18.02
N ALA A 8 -0.90 -6.00 17.64
CA ALA A 8 0.56 -6.01 17.70
C ALA A 8 1.14 -5.74 19.10
N GLY A 9 0.29 -5.42 20.08
CA GLY A 9 0.72 -5.04 21.44
C GLY A 9 1.27 -3.62 21.55
N GLU A 10 1.02 -2.77 20.56
CA GLU A 10 1.39 -1.35 20.57
C GLU A 10 0.32 -0.51 21.28
N SER A 11 0.64 0.77 21.54
CA SER A 11 -0.37 1.74 21.99
C SER A 11 -1.41 1.95 20.89
N TRP A 12 -2.68 2.09 21.30
CA TRP A 12 -3.78 2.36 20.37
C TRP A 12 -3.49 3.57 19.49
N SER A 13 -3.23 3.34 18.20
CA SER A 13 -2.77 4.36 17.26
C SER A 13 -3.26 4.08 15.84
N ASP A 14 -3.62 5.13 15.12
CA ASP A 14 -3.93 5.07 13.68
C ASP A 14 -2.67 5.15 12.80
N HIS A 15 -1.49 5.31 13.42
CA HIS A 15 -0.16 5.28 12.85
C HIS A 15 0.75 4.29 13.61
N PRO A 16 0.46 2.98 13.55
CA PRO A 16 1.27 1.98 14.25
C PRO A 16 2.67 1.83 13.67
N GLU A 17 3.62 1.43 14.51
CA GLU A 17 4.97 1.03 14.09
C GLU A 17 4.97 -0.38 13.47
N CYS A 18 3.93 -1.19 13.74
CA CYS A 18 3.83 -2.57 13.27
C CYS A 18 3.59 -2.69 11.76
N THR A 19 3.27 -1.59 11.07
CA THR A 19 2.87 -1.56 9.66
C THR A 19 3.52 -0.39 8.93
N HIS A 20 3.96 -0.63 7.70
CA HIS A 20 4.59 0.36 6.85
C HIS A 20 3.66 1.58 6.65
N PRO A 21 4.14 2.84 6.80
CA PRO A 21 3.29 4.03 6.80
C PRO A 21 2.39 4.16 5.58
N LEU A 22 2.90 3.88 4.37
CA LEU A 22 2.10 3.97 3.16
C LEU A 22 1.03 2.85 3.05
N LEU A 23 1.31 1.67 3.62
CA LEU A 23 0.32 0.59 3.68
C LEU A 23 -0.77 0.94 4.72
N SER A 24 -0.38 1.52 5.86
CA SER A 24 -1.32 2.07 6.84
C SER A 24 -2.24 3.12 6.22
N GLU A 25 -1.69 4.00 5.39
CA GLU A 25 -2.46 5.00 4.65
C GLU A 25 -3.46 4.36 3.67
N LEU A 26 -3.03 3.35 2.90
CA LEU A 26 -3.90 2.61 2.01
C LEU A 26 -5.04 1.90 2.77
N ALA A 27 -4.71 1.20 3.86
CA ALA A 27 -5.67 0.47 4.67
C ALA A 27 -6.71 1.41 5.30
N ARG A 28 -6.30 2.58 5.79
CA ARG A 28 -7.22 3.64 6.25
C ARG A 28 -8.12 4.11 5.13
N GLY A 29 -7.55 4.49 3.99
CA GLY A 29 -8.32 4.99 2.85
C GLY A 29 -9.38 3.98 2.40
N VAL A 30 -9.01 2.70 2.30
CA VAL A 30 -9.93 1.60 1.98
C VAL A 30 -11.01 1.47 3.04
N ASN A 31 -10.66 1.44 4.33
CA ASN A 31 -11.64 1.36 5.41
C ASN A 31 -12.63 2.54 5.40
N ASP A 32 -12.15 3.75 5.14
CA ASP A 32 -12.95 4.97 5.17
C ASP A 32 -13.97 5.04 4.00
N HIS A 33 -13.68 4.34 2.90
CA HIS A 33 -14.54 4.30 1.70
C HIS A 33 -15.28 2.97 1.53
N THR A 34 -15.10 2.01 2.45
CA THR A 34 -15.82 0.74 2.41
C THR A 34 -17.15 0.87 3.14
N SER A 35 -18.22 0.35 2.53
CA SER A 35 -19.56 0.37 3.14
C SER A 35 -19.62 -0.43 4.44
N ASP A 36 -20.58 -0.11 5.31
CA ASP A 36 -20.75 -0.83 6.57
C ASP A 36 -21.09 -2.31 6.37
N ALA A 37 -21.79 -2.65 5.28
CA ALA A 37 -22.11 -4.02 4.91
C ALA A 37 -20.85 -4.84 4.52
N ALA A 38 -19.85 -4.20 3.90
CA ALA A 38 -18.62 -4.86 3.47
C ALA A 38 -17.49 -4.79 4.53
N ARG A 39 -17.59 -3.89 5.51
CA ARG A 39 -16.57 -3.68 6.56
C ARG A 39 -16.14 -4.96 7.31
N PRO A 40 -17.02 -5.93 7.63
CA PRO A 40 -16.61 -7.18 8.28
C PRO A 40 -15.56 -7.96 7.48
N GLN A 41 -15.59 -7.87 6.14
CA GLN A 41 -14.62 -8.56 5.30
C GLN A 41 -13.22 -7.97 5.53
N LEU A 42 -13.09 -6.65 5.68
CA LEU A 42 -11.78 -6.01 5.91
C LEU A 42 -11.12 -6.46 7.21
N VAL A 43 -11.91 -6.82 8.24
CA VAL A 43 -11.38 -7.28 9.52
C VAL A 43 -10.48 -8.51 9.36
N GLU A 44 -10.81 -9.40 8.42
CA GLU A 44 -10.02 -10.60 8.10
C GLU A 44 -8.60 -10.27 7.58
N LEU A 45 -8.40 -9.07 7.04
CA LEU A 45 -7.11 -8.63 6.49
C LEU A 45 -6.19 -7.99 7.54
N ILE A 46 -6.71 -7.64 8.72
CA ILE A 46 -5.99 -6.88 9.74
C ILE A 46 -4.72 -7.60 10.24
N PRO A 47 -4.74 -8.92 10.54
CA PRO A 47 -3.51 -9.61 10.94
C PRO A 47 -2.42 -9.54 9.86
N SER A 48 -2.81 -9.49 8.59
CA SER A 48 -1.89 -9.53 7.45
C SER A 48 -1.14 -8.21 7.21
N VAL A 49 -1.57 -7.08 7.80
CA VAL A 49 -0.80 -5.83 7.71
C VAL A 49 0.29 -5.70 8.79
N ILE A 50 0.30 -6.59 9.79
CA ILE A 50 1.24 -6.58 10.91
C ILE A 50 2.59 -7.18 10.48
N GLY A 51 3.68 -6.60 10.96
CA GLY A 51 5.06 -7.09 10.76
C GLY A 51 5.73 -6.58 9.48
N ILE A 52 5.09 -5.68 8.74
CA ILE A 52 5.63 -5.08 7.52
C ILE A 52 6.32 -3.76 7.92
N ARG A 53 7.61 -3.81 8.28
CA ARG A 53 8.35 -2.70 8.91
C ARG A 53 9.68 -2.38 8.23
N THR A 54 9.65 -2.20 6.91
CA THR A 54 10.85 -1.89 6.12
C THR A 54 10.96 -0.40 5.82
N ASP A 55 12.19 0.12 5.72
CA ASP A 55 12.46 1.47 5.21
C ASP A 55 12.87 1.46 3.71
N ASP A 56 12.81 0.30 3.05
CA ASP A 56 13.12 0.16 1.63
C ASP A 56 12.10 0.89 0.76
N ILE A 57 12.57 1.90 0.02
CA ILE A 57 11.77 2.72 -0.90
C ILE A 57 11.10 1.90 -2.00
N ARG A 58 11.61 0.71 -2.32
CA ARG A 58 10.96 -0.17 -3.30
C ARG A 58 9.55 -0.58 -2.85
N LEU A 59 9.28 -0.64 -1.55
CA LEU A 59 7.93 -0.91 -1.06
C LEU A 59 6.99 0.28 -1.32
N ASP A 60 7.43 1.52 -1.10
CA ASP A 60 6.65 2.71 -1.45
C ASP A 60 6.28 2.74 -2.93
N VAL A 61 7.27 2.44 -3.80
CA VAL A 61 7.09 2.34 -5.25
C VAL A 61 6.09 1.24 -5.59
N ARG A 62 6.23 0.04 -5.00
CA ARG A 62 5.34 -1.09 -5.26
C ARG A 62 3.89 -0.78 -4.90
N LEU A 63 3.66 -0.20 -3.72
CA LEU A 63 2.32 0.18 -3.25
C LEU A 63 1.71 1.29 -4.12
N ALA A 64 2.50 2.28 -4.54
CA ALA A 64 2.05 3.33 -5.45
C ALA A 64 1.66 2.77 -6.83
N LEU A 65 2.50 1.89 -7.41
CA LEU A 65 2.21 1.23 -8.68
C LEU A 65 0.96 0.36 -8.61
N ARG A 66 0.86 -0.52 -7.60
CA ARG A 66 -0.33 -1.34 -7.35
C ARG A 66 -1.61 -0.49 -7.29
N SER A 67 -1.56 0.60 -6.52
CA SER A 67 -2.71 1.50 -6.36
C SER A 67 -3.09 2.16 -7.68
N ALA A 68 -2.10 2.65 -8.43
CA ALA A 68 -2.35 3.28 -9.72
C ALA A 68 -2.88 2.29 -10.76
N TRP A 69 -2.33 1.08 -10.85
CA TRP A 69 -2.78 0.05 -11.80
C TRP A 69 -4.24 -0.37 -11.55
N GLU A 70 -4.65 -0.57 -10.29
CA GLU A 70 -6.03 -0.96 -9.98
C GLU A 70 -7.04 0.17 -10.23
N ALA A 71 -6.63 1.43 -10.01
CA ALA A 71 -7.50 2.58 -10.17
C ALA A 71 -7.61 3.06 -11.63
N LEU A 72 -6.56 2.89 -12.44
CA LEU A 72 -6.49 3.45 -13.80
C LEU A 72 -7.68 3.07 -14.69
N PRO A 73 -8.14 1.80 -14.75
CA PRO A 73 -9.23 1.41 -15.65
C PRO A 73 -10.60 1.99 -15.27
N VAL A 74 -10.80 2.29 -13.99
CA VAL A 74 -12.08 2.78 -13.45
C VAL A 74 -12.10 4.28 -13.19
N ALA A 75 -10.93 4.92 -13.23
CA ALA A 75 -10.82 6.35 -13.02
C ALA A 75 -11.49 7.14 -14.16
N SER A 76 -12.12 8.27 -13.81
CA SER A 76 -12.56 9.28 -14.80
C SER A 76 -11.37 9.77 -15.64
N ALA A 77 -11.58 10.21 -16.89
CA ALA A 77 -10.50 10.63 -17.79
C ALA A 77 -9.47 11.64 -17.18
N PRO A 78 -9.87 12.68 -16.42
CA PRO A 78 -8.90 13.55 -15.76
C PRO A 78 -8.04 12.81 -14.72
N ARG A 79 -8.63 11.87 -13.98
CA ARG A 79 -7.95 11.05 -12.98
C ARG A 79 -7.09 9.96 -13.60
N GLN A 80 -7.44 9.44 -14.78
CA GLN A 80 -6.57 8.54 -15.53
C GLN A 80 -5.23 9.21 -15.85
N THR A 81 -5.24 10.50 -16.20
CA THR A 81 -4.00 11.25 -16.43
C THR A 81 -3.15 11.31 -15.14
N VAL A 82 -3.79 11.56 -13.99
CA VAL A 82 -3.08 11.56 -12.69
C VAL A 82 -2.50 10.18 -12.37
N MET A 83 -3.27 9.09 -12.52
CA MET A 83 -2.78 7.73 -12.30
C MET A 83 -1.65 7.36 -13.26
N ALA A 84 -1.73 7.76 -14.53
CA ALA A 84 -0.65 7.57 -15.50
C ALA A 84 0.62 8.35 -15.12
N VAL A 85 0.50 9.59 -14.61
CA VAL A 85 1.64 10.34 -14.06
C VAL A 85 2.25 9.62 -12.86
N SER A 86 1.41 9.08 -11.96
CA SER A 86 1.87 8.29 -10.82
C SER A 86 2.66 7.05 -11.25
N ILE A 87 2.18 6.30 -12.26
CA ILE A 87 2.89 5.14 -12.81
C ILE A 87 4.26 5.56 -13.35
N LEU A 88 4.32 6.57 -14.23
CA LEU A 88 5.57 7.03 -14.83
C LEU A 88 6.56 7.54 -13.76
N SER A 89 6.05 8.23 -12.74
CA SER A 89 6.88 8.75 -11.64
C SER A 89 7.46 7.63 -10.78
N ALA A 90 6.65 6.62 -10.45
CA ALA A 90 7.09 5.47 -9.66
C ALA A 90 8.08 4.58 -10.43
N GLU A 91 7.83 4.32 -11.71
CA GLU A 91 8.75 3.58 -12.60
C GLU A 91 10.09 4.31 -12.74
N LYS A 92 10.08 5.63 -12.89
CA LYS A 92 11.31 6.43 -12.92
C LYS A 92 12.11 6.30 -11.63
N VAL A 93 11.46 6.44 -10.48
CA VAL A 93 12.12 6.26 -9.17
C VAL A 93 12.70 4.85 -9.06
N LEU A 94 11.97 3.83 -9.48
CA LEU A 94 12.46 2.45 -9.49
C LEU A 94 13.70 2.27 -10.39
N ALA A 95 13.64 2.81 -11.60
CA ALA A 95 14.75 2.76 -12.55
C ALA A 95 16.00 3.45 -12.00
N ASP A 96 15.84 4.62 -11.37
CA ASP A 96 16.94 5.35 -10.72
C ASP A 96 17.57 4.53 -9.59
N ILE A 97 16.75 3.84 -8.78
CA ILE A 97 17.21 2.97 -7.68
C ILE A 97 17.96 1.74 -8.22
N GLU A 98 17.54 1.20 -9.37
CA GLU A 98 18.08 -0.02 -9.96
C GLU A 98 19.20 0.24 -10.97
N GLY A 99 19.51 1.50 -11.28
CA GLY A 99 20.49 1.87 -12.30
C GLY A 99 20.06 1.47 -13.72
N ARG A 100 18.75 1.42 -13.98
CA ARG A 100 18.16 1.08 -15.29
C ARG A 100 17.69 2.32 -16.04
N SER A 101 17.36 2.16 -17.32
CA SER A 101 16.72 3.24 -18.09
C SER A 101 15.30 3.51 -17.56
N ALA A 102 14.93 4.79 -17.46
CA ALA A 102 13.55 5.19 -17.13
C ALA A 102 12.52 4.81 -18.21
N GLU A 103 12.98 4.41 -19.40
CA GLU A 103 12.13 3.89 -20.47
C GLU A 103 11.77 2.41 -20.29
N ASP A 104 12.51 1.70 -19.44
CA ASP A 104 12.31 0.28 -19.15
C ASP A 104 11.20 0.07 -18.11
N LEU A 105 9.98 0.39 -18.51
CA LEU A 105 8.78 0.17 -17.71
C LEU A 105 8.54 -1.32 -17.48
N SER A 106 8.06 -1.67 -16.28
CA SER A 106 7.57 -3.02 -16.00
C SER A 106 6.45 -3.44 -16.98
N PRO A 107 6.27 -4.75 -17.24
CA PRO A 107 5.20 -5.23 -18.11
C PRO A 107 3.80 -4.72 -17.70
N ALA A 108 3.49 -4.75 -16.41
CA ALA A 108 2.21 -4.27 -15.88
C ALA A 108 2.00 -2.77 -16.12
N SER A 109 3.02 -1.94 -15.92
CA SER A 109 2.93 -0.50 -16.24
C SER A 109 2.76 -0.25 -17.73
N ARG A 110 3.44 -1.02 -18.59
CA ARG A 110 3.30 -0.90 -20.04
C ARG A 110 1.89 -1.26 -20.49
N GLU A 111 1.35 -2.36 -19.98
CA GLU A 111 0.00 -2.83 -20.26
C GLU A 111 -1.04 -1.81 -19.81
N ALA A 112 -1.00 -1.40 -18.54
CA ALA A 112 -1.93 -0.41 -17.99
C ALA A 112 -1.92 0.92 -18.77
N LEU A 113 -0.74 1.43 -19.13
CA LEU A 113 -0.62 2.67 -19.89
C LEU A 113 -1.10 2.52 -21.36
N ALA A 114 -1.06 1.31 -21.93
CA ALA A 114 -1.55 1.05 -23.27
C ALA A 114 -3.08 1.09 -23.35
N GLU A 115 -3.78 0.77 -22.27
CA GLU A 115 -5.25 0.83 -22.20
C GLU A 115 -5.80 2.28 -22.23
N VAL A 116 -4.98 3.26 -21.84
CA VAL A 116 -5.38 4.68 -21.72
C VAL A 116 -4.47 5.64 -22.52
N PRO A 117 -4.35 5.46 -23.85
CA PRO A 117 -3.32 6.14 -24.66
C PRO A 117 -3.39 7.67 -24.60
N HIS A 118 -4.59 8.25 -24.48
CA HIS A 118 -4.76 9.70 -24.32
C HIS A 118 -4.24 10.21 -22.97
N ALA A 119 -4.57 9.52 -21.88
CA ALA A 119 -4.08 9.84 -20.55
C ALA A 119 -2.56 9.64 -20.45
N THR A 120 -2.03 8.57 -21.02
CA THR A 120 -0.59 8.29 -21.10
C THR A 120 0.16 9.39 -21.84
N SER A 121 -0.37 9.84 -22.98
CA SER A 121 0.22 10.93 -23.76
C SER A 121 0.20 12.25 -22.98
N ALA A 122 -0.89 12.57 -22.27
CA ALA A 122 -0.97 13.73 -21.38
C ALA A 122 0.02 13.61 -20.21
N ALA A 123 0.11 12.45 -19.59
CA ALA A 123 1.02 12.17 -18.48
C ALA A 123 2.48 12.32 -18.88
N ARG A 124 2.89 11.84 -20.05
CA ARG A 124 4.28 12.01 -20.56
C ARG A 124 4.65 13.48 -20.73
N ARG A 125 3.73 14.30 -21.24
CA ARG A 125 3.96 15.76 -21.36
C ARG A 125 4.13 16.43 -19.99
N LEU A 126 3.37 16.00 -18.98
CA LEU A 126 3.47 16.53 -17.61
C LEU A 126 4.76 16.06 -16.93
N ALA A 127 5.06 14.76 -16.99
CA ALA A 127 6.22 14.16 -16.34
C ALA A 127 7.55 14.67 -16.90
N GLY A 128 7.60 15.06 -18.18
CA GLY A 128 8.79 15.65 -18.80
C GLY A 128 9.26 16.97 -18.19
N THR A 129 8.43 17.62 -17.35
CA THR A 129 8.73 18.95 -16.79
C THR A 129 9.27 18.95 -15.36
N ALA A 130 9.22 17.83 -14.63
CA ALA A 130 9.62 17.77 -13.23
C ALA A 130 10.41 16.49 -12.89
N GLY A 131 11.60 16.67 -12.31
CA GLY A 131 12.34 15.59 -11.65
C GLY A 131 11.83 15.39 -10.22
N ILE A 132 11.48 14.16 -9.84
CA ILE A 132 11.12 13.82 -8.47
C ILE A 132 12.27 13.10 -7.77
N SER A 133 12.68 13.60 -6.60
CA SER A 133 13.65 12.90 -5.76
C SER A 133 13.00 11.74 -5.02
N VAL A 134 13.77 10.73 -4.63
CA VAL A 134 13.32 9.61 -3.77
C VAL A 134 12.60 10.12 -2.52
N ARG A 135 13.17 11.12 -1.85
CA ARG A 135 12.57 11.75 -0.65
C ARG A 135 11.24 12.44 -0.97
N GLY A 136 11.18 13.18 -2.08
CA GLY A 136 9.96 13.83 -2.54
C GLY A 136 8.88 12.82 -2.93
N PHE A 137 9.28 11.70 -3.53
CA PHE A 137 8.39 10.60 -3.88
C PHE A 137 7.74 9.99 -2.64
N ARG A 138 8.55 9.55 -1.67
CA ARG A 138 8.06 8.98 -0.40
C ARG A 138 7.14 9.95 0.35
N ARG A 139 7.52 11.22 0.45
CA ARG A 139 6.77 12.21 1.24
C ARG A 139 5.48 12.67 0.57
N HIS A 140 5.43 12.71 -0.76
CA HIS A 140 4.34 13.38 -1.48
C HIS A 140 3.72 12.51 -2.57
N ALA A 141 4.50 12.01 -3.53
CA ALA A 141 3.92 11.35 -4.69
C ALA A 141 3.29 9.98 -4.35
N ALA A 142 3.94 9.15 -3.53
CA ALA A 142 3.40 7.84 -3.17
C ALA A 142 2.10 7.97 -2.33
N PRO A 143 2.06 8.79 -1.24
CA PRO A 143 0.82 9.06 -0.51
C PRO A 143 -0.31 9.65 -1.39
N ASN A 144 0.02 10.64 -2.24
CA ASN A 144 -0.97 11.22 -3.15
C ASN A 144 -1.51 10.20 -4.16
N THR A 145 -0.67 9.27 -4.62
CA THR A 145 -1.07 8.19 -5.52
C THR A 145 -2.05 7.26 -4.82
N VAL A 146 -1.74 6.80 -3.60
CA VAL A 146 -2.61 5.93 -2.80
C VAL A 146 -3.97 6.60 -2.56
N ARG A 147 -3.99 7.84 -2.05
CA ARG A 147 -5.25 8.58 -1.82
C ARG A 147 -6.04 8.79 -3.11
N GLY A 148 -5.35 9.17 -4.19
CA GLY A 148 -5.97 9.39 -5.49
C GLY A 148 -6.58 8.11 -6.07
N ALA A 149 -5.91 6.97 -5.92
CA ALA A 149 -6.37 5.67 -6.37
C ALA A 149 -7.60 5.18 -5.60
N VAL A 150 -7.55 5.21 -4.26
CA VAL A 150 -8.69 4.84 -3.41
C VAL A 150 -9.91 5.69 -3.77
N ARG A 151 -9.74 7.01 -3.89
CA ARG A 151 -10.81 7.93 -4.26
C ARG A 151 -11.35 7.66 -5.67
N ALA A 152 -10.48 7.36 -6.63
CA ALA A 152 -10.89 7.06 -8.00
C ALA A 152 -11.73 5.78 -8.07
N ILE A 153 -11.38 4.75 -7.30
CA ILE A 153 -12.16 3.51 -7.19
C ILE A 153 -13.48 3.78 -6.48
N ALA A 154 -13.46 4.50 -5.36
CA ALA A 154 -14.65 4.81 -4.57
C ALA A 154 -15.69 5.61 -5.37
N GLU A 155 -15.24 6.52 -6.23
CA GLU A 155 -16.10 7.40 -7.03
C GLU A 155 -16.37 6.86 -8.44
N ALA A 156 -15.97 5.63 -8.78
CA ALA A 156 -16.11 5.07 -10.13
C ALA A 156 -17.57 4.77 -10.57
N CYS A 157 -18.57 5.08 -9.73
CA CYS A 157 -19.99 4.76 -9.95
C CYS A 157 -20.23 3.30 -10.40
N ALA A 158 -19.40 2.37 -9.90
CA ALA A 158 -19.47 0.95 -10.22
C ALA A 158 -20.14 0.19 -9.06
N PRO A 159 -20.94 -0.87 -9.34
CA PRO A 159 -21.60 -1.64 -8.28
C PRO A 159 -20.64 -2.49 -7.44
N ASP A 160 -19.39 -2.67 -7.89
CA ASP A 160 -18.38 -3.54 -7.27
C ASP A 160 -17.28 -2.75 -6.51
N THR A 161 -17.55 -1.50 -6.13
CA THR A 161 -16.59 -0.61 -5.43
C THR A 161 -15.95 -1.25 -4.20
N ASP A 162 -16.76 -1.80 -3.28
CA ASP A 162 -16.24 -2.44 -2.06
C ASP A 162 -15.33 -3.64 -2.39
N ALA A 163 -15.70 -4.44 -3.39
CA ALA A 163 -14.91 -5.57 -3.83
C ALA A 163 -13.58 -5.12 -4.45
N ARG A 164 -13.57 -4.02 -5.21
CA ARG A 164 -12.35 -3.43 -5.77
C ARG A 164 -11.43 -2.87 -4.68
N LEU A 165 -11.99 -2.16 -3.69
CA LEU A 165 -11.21 -1.61 -2.57
C LEU A 165 -10.60 -2.74 -1.72
N ARG A 166 -11.37 -3.78 -1.41
CA ARG A 166 -10.86 -4.98 -0.74
C ARG A 166 -9.75 -5.65 -1.55
N ARG A 167 -9.96 -5.85 -2.86
CA ARG A 167 -8.96 -6.44 -3.75
C ARG A 167 -7.68 -5.62 -3.79
N LEU A 168 -7.78 -4.30 -3.91
CA LEU A 168 -6.63 -3.41 -3.88
C LEU A 168 -5.84 -3.62 -2.58
N LEU A 169 -6.49 -3.61 -1.42
CA LEU A 169 -5.82 -3.82 -0.14
C LEU A 169 -5.21 -5.23 -0.03
N SER A 170 -5.94 -6.28 -0.39
CA SER A 170 -5.45 -7.65 -0.29
C SER A 170 -4.24 -7.89 -1.21
N THR A 171 -4.27 -7.38 -2.43
CA THR A 171 -3.16 -7.53 -3.37
C THR A 171 -1.97 -6.68 -2.95
N ALA A 172 -2.18 -5.48 -2.41
CA ALA A 172 -1.11 -4.66 -1.84
C ALA A 172 -0.44 -5.35 -0.65
N ILE A 173 -1.20 -6.03 0.22
CA ILE A 173 -0.65 -6.85 1.31
C ILE A 173 0.20 -8.00 0.77
N GLN A 174 -0.28 -8.70 -0.27
CA GLN A 174 0.48 -9.77 -0.92
C GLN A 174 1.79 -9.25 -1.55
N ASP A 175 1.73 -8.07 -2.17
CA ASP A 175 2.90 -7.40 -2.71
C ASP A 175 3.94 -7.07 -1.62
N CYS A 176 3.56 -6.97 -0.35
CA CYS A 176 4.48 -6.72 0.76
C CYS A 176 5.24 -7.96 1.24
N GLU A 177 4.87 -9.17 0.81
CA GLU A 177 5.42 -10.43 1.31
C GLU A 177 6.96 -10.53 1.22
N PRO A 178 7.63 -10.04 0.16
CA PRO A 178 9.10 -10.02 0.10
C PRO A 178 9.77 -9.18 1.20
N TRP A 179 9.05 -8.22 1.80
CA TRP A 179 9.53 -7.35 2.88
C TRP A 179 9.04 -7.79 4.26
N ARG A 180 8.26 -8.86 4.34
CA ARG A 180 7.84 -9.42 5.62
C ARG A 180 9.08 -9.98 6.29
N SER A 181 9.47 -9.38 7.41
CA SER A 181 10.53 -9.95 8.25
C SER A 181 10.03 -11.32 8.72
N GLN A 182 10.81 -12.38 8.52
CA GLN A 182 10.53 -13.63 9.20
C GLN A 182 10.56 -13.36 10.71
N PRO A 183 9.62 -13.89 11.50
CA PRO A 183 9.76 -13.84 12.94
C PRO A 183 11.10 -14.52 13.25
N THR A 184 12.03 -13.75 13.83
CA THR A 184 13.12 -14.35 14.58
C THR A 184 12.44 -15.17 15.66
N THR A 185 12.46 -16.50 15.51
CA THR A 185 12.14 -17.43 16.59
C THR A 185 13.20 -17.22 17.66
N SER A 186 13.05 -16.16 18.45
CA SER A 186 13.77 -15.98 19.69
C SER A 186 13.09 -16.90 20.69
N THR A 187 13.55 -18.15 20.69
CA THR A 187 13.42 -19.05 21.82
C THR A 187 13.83 -18.29 23.07
N LEU A 188 12.87 -18.02 23.96
CA LEU A 188 13.05 -17.89 25.40
C LEU A 188 11.65 -17.89 26.05
N MET A 189 11.12 -19.10 26.27
CA MET A 189 10.18 -19.26 27.38
C MET A 189 10.94 -18.92 28.66
N PRO A 190 10.43 -18.05 29.55
CA PRO A 190 11.00 -17.93 30.89
C PRO A 190 10.76 -19.25 31.64
N PRO A 191 11.69 -19.69 32.51
CA PRO A 191 11.46 -20.86 33.34
C PRO A 191 10.25 -20.60 34.24
N VAL A 192 9.29 -21.54 34.22
CA VAL A 192 8.15 -21.55 35.14
C VAL A 192 8.71 -21.64 36.56
N ALA A 193 8.63 -20.54 37.31
CA ALA A 193 8.98 -20.53 38.71
C ALA A 193 7.98 -21.42 39.48
N SER A 194 8.50 -22.48 40.06
CA SER A 194 7.78 -23.43 40.93
C SER A 194 7.13 -22.68 42.11
N MET A 195 5.81 -22.82 42.27
CA MET A 195 5.11 -22.32 43.47
C MET A 195 5.63 -23.02 44.74
N PRO A 196 5.85 -22.30 45.86
CA PRO A 196 6.14 -22.93 47.13
C PRO A 196 4.87 -23.58 47.70
N ARG A 197 4.96 -24.87 48.03
CA ARG A 197 3.92 -25.62 48.76
C ARG A 197 3.71 -24.99 50.13
N ARG A 198 2.50 -24.46 50.39
CA ARG A 198 2.07 -24.14 51.75
C ARG A 198 1.98 -25.44 52.56
N HIS A 199 2.80 -25.57 53.59
CA HIS A 199 2.55 -26.51 54.69
C HIS A 199 1.41 -25.94 55.53
N VAL A 200 0.34 -26.71 55.65
CA VAL A 200 -0.70 -26.51 56.66
C VAL A 200 -0.27 -27.33 57.87
N GLY A 201 -0.04 -26.65 58.99
CA GLY A 201 -0.07 -27.24 60.32
C GLY A 201 -1.47 -27.19 60.89
#